data_AF-A0A7X9HMZ2-F1
#
_entry.id   AF-A0A7X9HMZ2-F1
#
_cell.length_a   1.000
_cell.length_b   1.000
_cell.length_c   1.000
_cell.angle_alpha   90.00
_cell.angle_beta   90.00
_cell.angle_gamma   90.00
#
_symmetry.space_group_name_H-M   'P 1'
#
loop_
_entity.id
_entity.type
_entity.pdbx_description
1 polymer ?
#
loop_
_entity_poly.entity_id
_entity_poly.type
_entity_poly.pdbx_seq_one_letter_code
_entity_poly.pdbx_strand_id
1 'polypeptide(L)'
;MARKPRSRPKTKPPNSTAKLALEIIEDHARHPHPNLDGQALKVHLLLHQIVEKQLFEHQPPEASAALATLLEQGWERHQAIHALARAVARFAIGQMRAAQAPDLEKYRSELTELVKHPPKKAPDASS
;
A
#
# COMPACT_ATOMS: atom_id res chain seq x y z
N MET A 1 24.21 48.96 18.00
CA MET A 1 24.53 47.71 17.28
C MET A 1 23.26 46.87 17.15
N ALA A 2 22.62 46.84 15.97
CA ALA A 2 21.38 46.09 15.76
C ALA A 2 21.67 44.64 15.38
N ARG A 3 21.11 43.67 16.13
CA ARG A 3 21.22 42.23 15.83
C ARG A 3 20.37 41.90 14.59
N LYS A 4 20.99 41.35 13.55
CA LYS A 4 20.29 40.83 12.37
C LYS A 4 19.32 39.71 12.77
N PRO A 5 18.09 39.68 12.21
CA PRO A 5 17.17 38.57 12.44
C PRO A 5 17.74 37.28 11.85
N ARG A 6 17.80 36.23 12.67
CA ARG A 6 18.14 34.88 12.22
C ARG A 6 17.02 34.38 11.29
N SER A 7 17.36 34.14 10.03
CA SER A 7 16.50 33.46 9.08
C SER A 7 16.15 32.08 9.61
N ARG A 8 14.84 31.81 9.72
CA ARG A 8 14.29 30.49 10.05
C ARG A 8 14.75 29.49 8.97
N PRO A 9 15.29 28.32 9.30
CA PRO A 9 15.64 27.32 8.30
C PRO A 9 14.37 26.90 7.57
N LYS A 10 14.37 26.98 6.24
CA LYS A 10 13.29 26.49 5.40
C LYS A 10 13.20 24.97 5.62
N THR A 11 12.12 24.50 6.24
CA THR A 11 11.84 23.07 6.35
C THR A 11 11.74 22.51 4.94
N LYS A 12 12.60 21.54 4.60
CA LYS A 12 12.46 20.81 3.32
C LYS A 12 11.04 20.25 3.25
N PRO A 13 10.39 20.29 2.07
CA PRO A 13 9.13 19.58 1.88
C PRO A 13 9.33 18.10 2.26
N PRO A 14 8.35 17.45 2.90
CA PRO A 14 8.46 16.05 3.25
C PRO A 14 8.80 15.24 1.99
N ASN A 15 9.72 14.28 2.09
CA ASN A 15 9.96 13.36 0.98
C ASN A 15 8.64 12.65 0.63
N SER A 16 8.50 12.19 -0.62
CA SER A 16 7.28 11.53 -1.11
C SER A 16 6.84 10.38 -0.20
N THR A 17 7.78 9.67 0.43
CA THR A 17 7.53 8.58 1.37
C THR A 17 6.81 9.02 2.66
N ALA A 18 7.20 10.16 3.24
CA ALA A 18 6.59 10.68 4.46
C ALA A 18 5.17 11.19 4.21
N LYS A 19 4.92 11.78 3.03
CA LYS A 19 3.57 12.16 2.62
C LYS A 19 2.68 10.93 2.44
N LEU A 20 3.18 9.89 1.76
CA LEU A 20 2.47 8.62 1.57
C LEU A 20 2.09 7.97 2.92
N ALA A 21 3.02 7.96 3.87
CA ALA A 21 2.77 7.38 5.19
C ALA A 21 1.64 8.12 5.95
N LEU A 22 1.57 9.45 5.85
CA LEU A 22 0.50 10.23 6.45
C LEU A 22 -0.86 9.93 5.81
N GLU A 23 -0.92 9.87 4.48
CA GLU A 23 -2.15 9.56 3.74
C GLU A 23 -2.69 8.17 4.13
N ILE A 24 -1.80 7.18 4.27
CA ILE A 24 -2.17 5.83 4.74
C ILE A 24 -2.73 5.90 6.17
N ILE A 25 -2.08 6.64 7.08
CA ILE A 25 -2.54 6.77 8.48
C ILE A 25 -3.93 7.43 8.54
N GLU A 26 -4.13 8.52 7.79
CA GLU A 26 -5.41 9.23 7.73
C GLU A 26 -6.53 8.37 7.14
N ASP A 27 -6.21 7.53 6.15
CA ASP A 27 -7.18 6.60 5.58
C ASP A 27 -7.59 5.49 6.56
N HIS A 28 -6.64 4.97 7.36
CA HIS A 28 -6.93 3.98 8.41
C HIS A 28 -7.64 4.57 9.63
N ALA A 29 -7.48 5.87 9.89
CA ALA A 29 -8.29 6.55 10.89
C ALA A 29 -9.78 6.59 10.49
N ARG A 30 -10.08 6.62 9.18
CA ARG A 30 -11.44 6.58 8.62
C ARG A 30 -11.96 5.16 8.46
N HIS A 31 -11.08 4.18 8.25
CA HIS A 31 -11.41 2.76 8.07
C HIS A 31 -10.64 1.90 9.09
N PRO A 32 -11.05 1.90 10.37
CA PRO A 32 -10.29 1.23 11.42
C PRO A 32 -10.28 -0.30 11.24
N HIS A 33 -9.24 -0.94 11.76
CA HIS A 33 -9.12 -2.40 11.80
C HIS A 33 -9.08 -2.86 13.25
N PRO A 34 -10.25 -3.05 13.92
CA PRO A 34 -10.30 -3.34 15.35
C PRO A 34 -9.64 -4.67 15.74
N ASN A 35 -9.46 -5.57 14.77
CA ASN A 35 -8.84 -6.89 14.97
C ASN A 35 -7.34 -6.91 14.67
N LEU A 36 -6.72 -5.77 14.39
CA LEU A 36 -5.28 -5.64 14.16
C LEU A 36 -4.67 -4.73 15.22
N ASP A 37 -3.71 -5.26 15.98
CA ASP A 37 -2.98 -4.52 17.00
C ASP A 37 -1.46 -4.67 16.85
N GLY A 38 -0.73 -3.90 17.67
CA GLY A 38 0.71 -4.05 17.88
C GLY A 38 1.52 -4.28 16.60
N GLN A 39 2.13 -5.46 16.50
CA GLN A 39 2.99 -5.82 15.38
C GLN A 39 2.21 -6.14 14.10
N ALA A 40 1.00 -6.71 14.22
CA ALA A 40 0.15 -7.02 13.07
C ALA A 40 -0.27 -5.74 12.34
N LEU A 41 -0.64 -4.69 13.10
CA LEU A 41 -0.95 -3.38 12.54
C LEU A 41 0.25 -2.75 11.83
N LYS A 42 1.47 -2.88 12.37
CA LYS A 42 2.69 -2.38 11.71
C LYS A 42 2.95 -3.08 10.38
N VAL A 43 2.82 -4.40 10.33
CA VAL A 43 2.98 -5.17 9.09
C VAL A 43 1.90 -4.79 8.08
N HIS A 44 0.66 -4.61 8.52
CA HIS A 44 -0.45 -4.15 7.69
C HIS A 44 -0.16 -2.79 7.03
N LEU A 45 0.27 -1.80 7.80
CA LEU A 45 0.63 -0.47 7.28
C LEU A 45 1.83 -0.53 6.33
N LEU A 46 2.82 -1.40 6.60
CA LEU A 46 3.95 -1.61 5.70
C LEU A 46 3.50 -2.18 4.34
N LEU A 47 2.57 -3.13 4.32
CA LEU A 47 2.03 -3.69 3.08
C LEU A 47 1.29 -2.63 2.26
N HIS A 48 0.50 -1.77 2.92
CA HIS A 48 -0.10 -0.59 2.30
C HIS A 48 0.96 0.30 1.66
N GLN A 49 2.01 0.63 2.40
CA GLN A 49 3.09 1.47 1.91
C GLN A 49 3.79 0.87 0.70
N ILE A 50 3.99 -0.46 0.65
CA ILE A 50 4.58 -1.13 -0.51
C ILE A 50 3.66 -0.97 -1.73
N VAL A 51 2.37 -1.28 -1.60
CA VAL A 51 1.42 -1.17 -2.72
C VAL A 51 1.32 0.28 -3.19
N GLU A 52 1.16 1.23 -2.28
CA GLU A 52 1.03 2.63 -2.62
C GLU A 52 2.28 3.18 -3.31
N LYS A 53 3.46 2.72 -2.88
CA LYS A 53 4.71 3.03 -3.59
C LYS A 53 4.71 2.43 -5.00
N GLN A 54 4.31 1.17 -5.17
CA GLN A 54 4.23 0.54 -6.50
C GLN A 54 3.27 1.30 -7.43
N LEU A 55 2.14 1.78 -6.90
CA LEU A 55 1.17 2.58 -7.65
C LEU A 55 1.73 3.96 -8.02
N PHE A 56 2.41 4.63 -7.08
CA PHE A 56 3.05 5.92 -7.33
C PHE A 56 4.18 5.83 -8.36
N GLU A 57 4.97 4.77 -8.32
CA GLU A 57 6.10 4.54 -9.24
C GLU A 57 5.68 3.84 -10.55
N HIS A 58 4.41 3.43 -10.67
CA HIS A 58 3.88 2.61 -11.77
C HIS A 58 4.70 1.33 -12.00
N GLN A 59 5.20 0.72 -10.93
CA GLN A 59 6.09 -0.45 -10.98
C GLN A 59 5.69 -1.49 -9.92
N PRO A 60 5.25 -2.69 -10.32
CA PRO A 60 5.05 -3.12 -11.70
C PRO A 60 3.79 -2.46 -12.33
N PRO A 61 3.73 -2.25 -13.66
CA PRO A 61 2.57 -1.63 -14.31
C PRO A 61 1.27 -2.41 -14.07
N GLU A 62 1.37 -3.72 -13.85
CA GLU A 62 0.26 -4.60 -13.48
C GLU A 62 -0.42 -4.17 -12.17
N ALA A 63 0.29 -3.51 -11.24
CA ALA A 63 -0.32 -3.01 -10.01
C ALA A 63 -1.29 -1.84 -10.30
N SER A 64 -0.88 -0.89 -11.15
CA SER A 64 -1.74 0.22 -11.58
C SER A 64 -2.91 -0.27 -12.44
N ALA A 65 -2.67 -1.22 -13.36
CA ALA A 65 -3.71 -1.81 -14.17
C ALA A 65 -4.73 -2.56 -13.30
N ALA A 66 -4.25 -3.37 -12.34
CA ALA A 66 -5.12 -4.11 -11.44
C ALA A 66 -5.97 -3.18 -10.56
N LEU A 67 -5.38 -2.10 -10.04
CA LEU A 67 -6.15 -1.08 -9.31
C LEU A 67 -7.25 -0.49 -10.19
N ALA A 68 -6.93 -0.04 -11.40
CA ALA A 68 -7.90 0.57 -12.31
C ALA A 68 -9.07 -0.38 -12.59
N THR A 69 -8.80 -1.65 -12.92
CA THR A 69 -9.84 -2.64 -13.17
C THR A 69 -10.70 -2.92 -11.94
N LEU A 70 -10.12 -3.00 -10.73
CA LEU A 70 -10.92 -3.18 -9.51
C LEU A 70 -11.85 -1.99 -9.26
N LEU A 71 -11.37 -0.75 -9.48
CA LEU A 71 -12.18 0.46 -9.35
C LEU A 71 -13.34 0.46 -10.36
N GLU A 72 -13.08 0.06 -11.61
CA GLU A 72 -14.12 -0.11 -12.66
C GLU A 72 -15.15 -1.19 -12.27
N GLN A 73 -14.73 -2.22 -11.52
CA GLN A 73 -15.62 -3.23 -10.94
C GLN A 73 -16.36 -2.75 -9.67
N GLY A 74 -16.28 -1.46 -9.32
CA GLY A 74 -16.96 -0.87 -8.18
C GLY A 74 -16.35 -1.26 -6.82
N TRP A 75 -15.05 -1.51 -6.78
CA TRP A 75 -14.33 -1.61 -5.52
C TRP A 75 -13.98 -0.23 -4.99
N GLU A 76 -14.08 -0.05 -3.68
CA GLU A 76 -13.48 1.12 -3.03
C GLU A 76 -11.96 1.04 -3.11
N ARG A 77 -11.29 2.19 -3.21
CA ARG A 77 -9.83 2.23 -3.35
C ARG A 77 -9.11 1.51 -2.22
N HIS A 78 -9.58 1.68 -0.98
CA HIS A 78 -9.03 1.00 0.19
C HIS A 78 -9.17 -0.53 0.09
N GLN A 79 -10.35 -1.02 -0.34
CA GLN A 79 -10.59 -2.45 -0.57
C GLN A 79 -9.69 -3.00 -1.68
N ALA A 80 -9.47 -2.23 -2.75
CA ALA A 80 -8.59 -2.61 -3.85
C ALA A 80 -7.11 -2.67 -3.41
N ILE A 81 -6.65 -1.70 -2.60
CA ILE A 81 -5.30 -1.75 -2.00
C ILE A 81 -5.16 -2.98 -1.11
N HIS A 82 -6.18 -3.33 -0.31
CA HIS A 82 -6.15 -4.58 0.45
C HIS A 82 -6.01 -5.82 -0.42
N ALA A 83 -6.71 -5.87 -1.57
CA ALA A 83 -6.57 -6.99 -2.49
C ALA A 83 -5.13 -7.09 -3.02
N LEU A 84 -4.54 -5.98 -3.49
CA LEU A 84 -3.16 -5.92 -3.96
C LEU A 84 -2.16 -6.29 -2.84
N ALA A 85 -2.38 -5.79 -1.62
CA ALA A 85 -1.55 -6.07 -0.46
C ALA A 85 -1.53 -7.56 -0.10
N ARG A 86 -2.62 -8.30 -0.35
CA ARG A 86 -2.66 -9.77 -0.18
C ARG A 86 -1.75 -10.47 -1.17
N ALA A 87 -1.68 -10.00 -2.43
CA ALA A 87 -0.74 -10.53 -3.41
C ALA A 87 0.71 -10.26 -3.00
N VAL A 88 1.02 -9.03 -2.56
CA VAL A 88 2.33 -8.66 -2.01
C VAL A 88 2.72 -9.57 -0.84
N ALA A 89 1.81 -9.77 0.12
CA ALA A 89 2.08 -10.59 1.29
C ALA A 89 2.34 -12.06 0.93
N ARG A 90 1.53 -12.64 0.03
CA ARG A 90 1.75 -14.01 -0.46
C ARG A 90 3.10 -14.17 -1.14
N PHE A 91 3.45 -13.22 -2.01
CA PHE A 91 4.75 -13.20 -2.68
C PHE A 91 5.91 -13.11 -1.67
N ALA A 92 5.87 -12.12 -0.77
CA ALA A 92 6.93 -11.91 0.22
C ALA A 92 7.10 -13.12 1.15
N ILE A 93 6.00 -13.70 1.66
CA ILE A 93 6.05 -14.91 2.50
C ILE A 93 6.57 -16.11 1.71
N GLY A 94 6.15 -16.27 0.45
CA GLY A 94 6.65 -17.30 -0.43
C GLY A 94 8.17 -17.21 -0.61
N GLN A 95 8.68 -16.00 -0.86
CA GLN A 95 10.11 -15.76 -1.01
C GLN A 95 10.91 -15.96 0.28
N MET A 96 10.37 -15.61 1.44
CA MET A 96 11.04 -15.88 2.72
C MET A 96 11.15 -17.38 3.03
N ARG A 97 10.26 -18.21 2.47
CA ARG A 97 10.24 -19.67 2.66
C ARG A 97 11.07 -20.43 1.63
N ALA A 98 11.35 -19.82 0.47
CA ALA A 98 12.10 -20.45 -0.60
C ALA A 98 13.57 -20.00 -0.58
N ALA A 99 14.51 -20.93 -0.79
CA ALA A 99 15.94 -20.59 -0.96
C ALA A 99 16.28 -20.02 -2.36
N GLN A 100 15.27 -19.70 -3.16
CA GLN A 100 15.41 -19.32 -4.57
C GLN A 100 15.25 -17.81 -4.75
N ALA A 101 15.78 -17.29 -5.86
CA ALA A 101 15.64 -15.89 -6.23
C ALA A 101 14.16 -15.48 -6.38
N PRO A 102 13.82 -14.19 -6.19
CA PRO A 102 12.48 -13.64 -6.43
C PRO A 102 11.95 -13.90 -7.84
N ASP A 103 10.83 -14.63 -7.94
CA ASP A 103 10.11 -14.82 -9.20
C ASP A 103 9.13 -13.67 -9.45
N LEU A 104 9.65 -12.60 -10.07
CA LEU A 104 8.88 -11.38 -10.34
C LEU A 104 7.78 -11.60 -11.38
N GLU A 105 7.96 -12.53 -12.32
CA GLU A 105 6.95 -12.84 -13.33
C GLU A 105 5.74 -13.54 -12.71
N LYS A 106 5.98 -14.43 -11.73
CA LYS A 106 4.91 -14.98 -10.92
C LYS A 106 4.16 -13.91 -10.14
N TYR A 107 4.86 -12.95 -9.54
CA TYR A 107 4.21 -11.83 -8.84
C TYR A 107 3.31 -11.00 -9.78
N ARG A 108 3.79 -10.64 -10.98
CA ARG A 108 3.01 -9.92 -11.99
C ARG A 108 1.79 -10.72 -12.47
N SER A 109 1.97 -12.02 -12.65
CA SER A 109 0.89 -12.94 -13.00
C SER A 109 -0.18 -12.98 -11.91
N GLU A 110 0.21 -13.01 -10.64
CA GLU A 110 -0.74 -12.95 -9.51
C GLU A 110 -1.54 -11.64 -9.47
N LEU A 111 -0.92 -10.50 -9.77
CA LEU A 111 -1.62 -9.22 -9.88
C LEU A 111 -2.64 -9.21 -11.02
N THR A 112 -2.31 -9.85 -12.15
CA THR A 112 -3.22 -9.97 -13.30
C THR A 112 -4.38 -10.94 -13.00
N GLU A 113 -4.12 -12.05 -12.31
CA GLU A 113 -5.17 -13.00 -11.94
C GLU A 113 -6.11 -12.45 -10.87
N LEU A 114 -5.63 -11.51 -10.04
CA LEU A 114 -6.40 -10.88 -8.99
C LEU A 114 -7.67 -10.18 -9.50
N VAL A 115 -7.64 -9.59 -10.70
CA VAL A 115 -8.83 -8.90 -11.23
C VAL A 115 -9.85 -9.85 -11.87
N LYS A 116 -9.42 -11.06 -12.25
CA LYS A 116 -10.30 -12.12 -12.77
C LYS A 116 -10.99 -12.87 -11.63
N HIS A 117 -10.26 -13.08 -10.54
CA HIS A 117 -10.73 -13.77 -9.35
C HIS A 117 -10.45 -12.92 -8.11
N PRO A 118 -11.15 -11.78 -7.96
CA PRO A 118 -10.90 -10.90 -6.85
C PRO A 118 -11.27 -11.62 -5.54
N PRO A 119 -10.49 -11.42 -4.47
CA PRO A 119 -10.85 -11.98 -3.17
C PRO A 119 -12.22 -11.46 -2.76
N LYS A 120 -12.86 -12.10 -1.77
CA LYS A 120 -14.07 -11.51 -1.16
C LYS A 120 -13.72 -10.10 -0.66
N LYS A 121 -14.54 -9.10 -1.04
CA LYS A 121 -14.42 -7.72 -0.52
C LYS A 121 -14.31 -7.81 0.99
N ALA A 122 -13.32 -7.11 1.55
CA ALA A 122 -13.28 -6.96 3.00
C ALA A 122 -14.61 -6.34 3.45
N PRO A 123 -15.26 -6.83 4.51
CA PRO A 123 -16.44 -6.15 5.03
C PRO A 123 -16.04 -4.71 5.34
N ASP A 124 -16.91 -3.76 4.97
CA ASP A 124 -16.69 -2.36 5.34
C ASP A 124 -16.55 -2.30 6.85
N ALA A 125 -15.53 -1.60 7.35
CA ALA A 125 -15.26 -1.47 8.78
C ALA A 125 -16.34 -0.65 9.53
N SER A 126 -17.50 -0.44 8.90
CA SER A 126 -18.62 0.40 9.34
C SER A 126 -19.88 -0.41 9.69
N SER A 127 -19.79 -1.73 9.86
CA SER A 127 -20.90 -2.59 10.32
C SER A 127 -20.75 -3.03 11.76
#